data_AF-A0A286HGT0-F1
#
_entry.id   AF-A0A286HGT0-F1
#
_cell.length_a   1.000
_cell.length_b   1.000
_cell.length_c   1.000
_cell.angle_alpha   90.00
_cell.angle_beta   90.00
_cell.angle_gamma   90.00
#
_symmetry.space_group_name_H-M   'P 1'
#
loop_
_entity.id
_entity.type
_entity.pdbx_description
1 polymer ?
#
loop_
_entity_poly.entity_id
_entity_poly.type
_entity_poly.pdbx_seq_one_letter_code
_entity_poly.pdbx_strand_id
1 'polypeptide(L)'
;MQVNDYCPVQRDPAPERYGRLHVRTADLAPAEWLTERSPGYAAMGTVAGVAAPGFAVYARILHPASLDERPVRWSTVAAAHGTRVTPTVRWHEVIGEDQDYFNRSDHGMPEVWDEHPGEGPTPPEVARALIPVLGRHTRTQEHCWFGLWCGYGRWEFDGIPTFATPGRDEVLLAGALADAVSPTALDEFAELPDLWWPEDRAWIVGGDVDLVSTYVGGSPELIAELLSDPELEARPVGAGDPVG
;
A
#
# COMPACT_ATOMS: atom_id res chain seq x y z
N MET A 1 -11.26 -35.29 20.33
CA MET A 1 -11.61 -34.09 19.53
C MET A 1 -11.13 -32.91 20.34
N GLN A 2 -9.90 -32.48 20.07
CA GLN A 2 -9.25 -31.40 20.82
C GLN A 2 -9.84 -30.11 20.28
N VAL A 3 -10.68 -29.45 21.08
CA VAL A 3 -11.09 -28.08 20.82
C VAL A 3 -9.81 -27.27 20.96
N ASN A 4 -9.30 -26.72 19.85
CA ASN A 4 -8.28 -25.69 19.92
C ASN A 4 -8.93 -24.49 20.60
N ASP A 5 -8.77 -24.39 21.91
CA ASP A 5 -8.96 -23.14 22.66
C ASP A 5 -7.86 -22.18 22.18
N TYR A 6 -8.08 -21.58 21.01
CA TYR A 6 -7.39 -20.36 20.65
C TYR A 6 -7.82 -19.33 21.69
N CYS A 7 -6.88 -18.95 22.57
CA CYS A 7 -7.02 -17.71 23.32
C CYS A 7 -7.21 -16.61 22.27
N PRO A 8 -8.35 -15.88 22.25
CA PRO A 8 -8.47 -14.73 21.37
C PRO A 8 -7.29 -13.82 21.68
N VAL A 9 -6.51 -13.46 20.66
CA VAL A 9 -5.51 -12.39 20.82
C VAL A 9 -6.29 -11.21 21.38
N GLN A 10 -5.94 -10.77 22.59
CA GLN A 10 -6.62 -9.65 23.23
C GLN A 10 -6.34 -8.43 22.36
N ARG A 11 -7.35 -7.96 21.66
CA ARG A 11 -7.27 -6.79 20.78
C ARG A 11 -7.59 -5.54 21.59
N ASP A 12 -6.99 -4.43 21.19
CA ASP A 12 -7.32 -3.15 21.80
C ASP A 12 -8.60 -2.59 21.16
N PRO A 13 -9.47 -1.89 21.91
CA PRO A 13 -10.67 -1.28 21.33
C PRO A 13 -10.28 -0.28 20.23
N ALA A 14 -11.08 -0.20 19.15
CA ALA A 14 -10.81 0.75 18.07
C ALA A 14 -10.60 2.18 18.61
N PRO A 15 -9.49 2.82 18.24
CA PRO A 15 -9.20 4.15 18.75
C PRO A 15 -10.05 5.18 18.00
N GLU A 16 -10.38 6.30 18.65
CA GLU A 16 -10.99 7.44 17.94
C GLU A 16 -10.03 8.04 16.90
N ARG A 17 -8.72 7.84 17.11
CA ARG A 17 -7.65 8.28 16.23
C ARG A 17 -6.64 7.17 15.95
N TYR A 18 -6.33 6.98 14.68
CA TYR A 18 -5.25 6.13 14.22
C TYR A 18 -4.05 7.00 13.86
N GLY A 19 -3.04 7.07 14.74
CA GLY A 19 -2.05 8.13 14.66
C GLY A 19 -2.69 9.51 14.89
N ARG A 20 -2.54 10.41 13.92
CA ARG A 20 -3.25 11.71 13.86
C ARG A 20 -4.52 11.67 13.01
N LEU A 21 -4.80 10.56 12.32
CA LEU A 21 -5.99 10.40 11.49
C LEU A 21 -7.22 10.11 12.36
N HIS A 22 -8.37 10.66 12.00
CA HIS A 22 -9.64 10.42 12.70
C HIS A 22 -10.37 9.23 12.10
N VAL A 23 -10.77 8.27 12.95
CA VAL A 23 -11.63 7.16 12.55
C VAL A 23 -13.06 7.68 12.33
N ARG A 24 -13.67 7.33 11.20
CA ARG A 24 -15.05 7.69 10.87
C ARG A 24 -16.02 6.63 11.35
N THR A 25 -17.07 7.05 12.05
CA THR A 25 -17.98 6.16 12.78
C THR A 25 -19.42 6.16 12.27
N ALA A 26 -19.73 6.93 11.22
CA ALA A 26 -21.10 7.04 10.71
C ALA A 26 -21.21 7.31 9.20
N ASP A 27 -20.41 8.24 8.67
CA ASP A 27 -20.51 8.66 7.27
C ASP A 27 -19.37 8.08 6.43
N LEU A 28 -19.75 7.29 5.41
CA LEU A 28 -18.84 6.67 4.44
C LEU A 28 -19.01 7.25 3.02
N ALA A 29 -19.79 8.32 2.83
CA ALA A 29 -19.97 8.97 1.54
C ALA A 29 -18.65 9.29 0.80
N PRO A 30 -17.54 9.66 1.49
CA PRO A 30 -16.25 9.88 0.82
C PRO A 30 -15.68 8.65 0.09
N ALA A 31 -16.10 7.44 0.45
CA ALA A 31 -15.63 6.17 -0.13
C ALA A 31 -16.61 5.54 -1.14
N GLU A 32 -17.85 6.03 -1.27
CA GLU A 32 -18.89 5.42 -2.14
C GLU A 32 -18.46 5.28 -3.60
N TRP A 33 -17.65 6.21 -4.11
CA TRP A 33 -17.17 6.16 -5.48
C TRP A 33 -16.23 4.98 -5.78
N LEU A 34 -15.62 4.39 -4.74
CA LEU A 34 -14.78 3.18 -4.82
C LEU A 34 -15.64 1.92 -4.92
N THR A 35 -16.80 1.91 -4.25
CA THR A 35 -17.69 0.74 -4.17
C THR A 35 -18.66 0.68 -5.36
N GLU A 36 -19.13 1.83 -5.86
CA GLU A 36 -20.09 1.90 -6.98
C GLU A 36 -19.53 1.47 -8.34
N ARG A 37 -18.20 1.56 -8.53
CA ARG A 37 -17.55 1.37 -9.83
C ARG A 37 -17.05 -0.04 -10.12
N SER A 38 -17.22 -0.98 -9.19
CA SER A 38 -16.72 -2.35 -9.30
C SER A 38 -17.87 -3.38 -9.29
N PRO A 39 -18.59 -3.59 -10.41
CA PRO A 39 -19.42 -4.77 -10.56
C PRO A 39 -18.50 -6.00 -10.70
N GLY A 40 -18.17 -6.62 -9.57
CA GLY A 40 -17.69 -8.00 -9.49
C GLY A 40 -16.19 -8.19 -9.26
N TYR A 41 -15.89 -9.37 -8.71
CA TYR A 41 -14.58 -10.00 -8.48
C TYR A 41 -13.53 -9.91 -9.61
N ALA A 42 -13.87 -9.35 -10.79
CA ALA A 42 -13.03 -9.32 -11.99
C ALA A 42 -11.82 -8.36 -11.90
N ALA A 43 -11.70 -7.56 -10.84
CA ALA A 43 -10.56 -6.67 -10.60
C ALA A 43 -9.58 -7.19 -9.52
N MET A 44 -9.88 -8.31 -8.83
CA MET A 44 -8.99 -8.83 -7.79
C MET A 44 -7.64 -9.24 -8.38
N GLY A 45 -6.55 -8.80 -7.76
CA GLY A 45 -5.20 -9.04 -8.29
C GLY A 45 -4.79 -8.16 -9.48
N THR A 46 -5.52 -7.06 -9.76
CA THR A 46 -5.15 -6.07 -10.78
C THR A 46 -4.86 -4.70 -10.18
N VAL A 47 -4.11 -3.87 -10.90
CA VAL A 47 -3.77 -2.50 -10.46
C VAL A 47 -5.03 -1.69 -10.11
N ALA A 48 -6.08 -1.76 -10.93
CA ALA A 48 -7.35 -1.06 -10.66
C ALA A 48 -8.13 -1.67 -9.48
N GLY A 49 -7.88 -2.93 -9.13
CA GLY A 49 -8.45 -3.53 -7.94
C GLY A 49 -7.86 -2.95 -6.65
N VAL A 50 -6.55 -2.68 -6.66
CA VAL A 50 -5.82 -2.13 -5.51
C VAL A 50 -5.91 -0.60 -5.46
N ALA A 51 -5.73 0.08 -6.59
CA ALA A 51 -5.67 1.55 -6.67
C ALA A 51 -6.84 2.15 -7.47
N ALA A 52 -8.02 1.53 -7.41
CA ALA A 52 -9.28 1.95 -8.04
C ALA A 52 -9.25 2.20 -9.57
N PRO A 53 -10.34 1.90 -10.30
CA PRO A 53 -10.42 2.22 -11.73
C PRO A 53 -10.71 3.71 -11.97
N GLY A 54 -10.42 4.18 -13.18
CA GLY A 54 -10.92 5.47 -13.70
C GLY A 54 -9.92 6.63 -13.72
N PHE A 55 -8.66 6.40 -13.31
CA PHE A 55 -7.58 7.36 -13.47
C PHE A 55 -6.96 7.27 -14.88
N ALA A 56 -6.35 8.37 -15.33
CA ALA A 56 -5.82 8.46 -16.69
C ALA A 56 -4.64 7.51 -16.93
N VAL A 57 -3.76 7.38 -15.94
CA VAL A 57 -2.57 6.56 -15.96
C VAL A 57 -2.21 6.10 -14.55
N TYR A 58 -1.37 5.05 -14.45
CA TYR A 58 -0.96 4.44 -13.19
C TYR A 58 0.56 4.23 -13.12
N ALA A 59 1.09 4.25 -11.90
CA ALA A 59 2.45 3.84 -11.58
C ALA A 59 2.44 2.76 -10.49
N ARG A 60 3.42 1.87 -10.55
CA ARG A 60 3.80 0.96 -9.49
C ARG A 60 5.08 1.47 -8.85
N ILE A 61 5.10 1.58 -7.53
CA ILE A 61 6.23 1.98 -6.71
C ILE A 61 6.70 0.72 -5.98
N LEU A 62 7.93 0.29 -6.24
CA LEU A 62 8.49 -0.92 -5.66
C LEU A 62 8.94 -0.65 -4.22
N HIS A 63 8.54 -1.50 -3.28
CA HIS A 63 9.04 -1.42 -1.91
C HIS A 63 10.52 -1.85 -1.91
N PRO A 64 11.41 -1.11 -1.24
CA PRO A 64 12.82 -1.49 -1.22
C PRO A 64 13.01 -2.81 -0.46
N ALA A 65 13.95 -3.64 -0.91
CA ALA A 65 14.56 -4.66 -0.04
C ALA A 65 15.48 -3.96 0.98
N SER A 66 16.11 -4.70 1.88
CA SER A 66 17.12 -4.11 2.78
C SER A 66 18.45 -4.85 2.75
N LEU A 67 19.51 -4.12 3.11
CA LEU A 67 20.84 -4.63 3.46
C LEU A 67 21.32 -3.87 4.70
N ASP A 68 21.55 -4.57 5.81
CA ASP A 68 21.92 -3.96 7.09
C ASP A 68 20.96 -2.81 7.48
N GLU A 69 19.64 -3.04 7.39
CA GLU A 69 18.56 -2.07 7.63
C GLU A 69 18.51 -0.87 6.66
N ARG A 70 19.34 -0.87 5.60
CA ARG A 70 19.34 0.20 4.60
C ARG A 70 18.54 -0.22 3.36
N PRO A 71 17.72 0.68 2.79
CA PRO A 71 16.92 0.36 1.63
C PRO A 71 17.79 0.06 0.40
N VAL A 72 17.44 -1.02 -0.30
CA VAL A 72 18.06 -1.50 -1.52
C VAL A 72 17.01 -1.55 -2.63
N ARG A 73 17.34 -0.93 -3.76
CA ARG A 73 16.52 -0.90 -4.97
C ARG A 73 16.45 -2.28 -5.62
N TRP A 74 15.29 -2.62 -6.19
CA TRP A 74 15.10 -3.84 -6.98
C TRP A 74 16.04 -3.90 -8.17
N SER A 75 16.34 -2.76 -8.79
CA SER A 75 17.32 -2.69 -9.88
C SER A 75 18.75 -3.06 -9.46
N THR A 76 19.14 -2.78 -8.22
CA THR A 76 20.42 -3.23 -7.65
C THR A 76 20.43 -4.74 -7.50
N VAL A 77 19.37 -5.31 -6.93
CA VAL A 77 19.23 -6.76 -6.76
C VAL A 77 19.16 -7.46 -8.11
N ALA A 78 18.35 -6.96 -9.05
CA ALA A 78 18.25 -7.51 -10.39
C ALA A 78 19.61 -7.53 -11.12
N ALA A 79 20.42 -6.48 -10.98
CA ALA A 79 21.76 -6.45 -11.57
C ALA A 79 22.67 -7.53 -10.99
N ALA A 80 22.60 -7.78 -9.68
CA ALA A 80 23.37 -8.84 -9.01
C ALA A 80 22.94 -10.25 -9.42
N HIS A 81 21.63 -10.46 -9.62
CA HIS A 81 21.07 -11.74 -10.09
C HIS A 81 21.13 -11.92 -11.63
N GLY A 82 21.59 -10.91 -12.37
CA GLY A 82 21.60 -10.94 -13.84
C GLY A 82 20.20 -10.89 -14.48
N THR A 83 19.20 -10.44 -13.72
CA THR A 83 17.80 -10.27 -14.17
C THR A 83 17.52 -8.79 -14.48
N ARG A 84 16.24 -8.43 -14.70
CA ARG A 84 15.81 -7.06 -14.99
C ARG A 84 14.49 -6.75 -14.32
N VAL A 85 14.36 -5.51 -13.86
CA VAL A 85 13.08 -4.99 -13.34
C VAL A 85 12.20 -4.56 -14.51
N THR A 86 11.18 -5.33 -14.84
CA THR A 86 10.12 -4.94 -15.78
C THR A 86 8.91 -4.37 -15.01
N PRO A 87 7.95 -3.69 -15.65
CA PRO A 87 6.85 -3.05 -14.92
C PRO A 87 6.02 -3.97 -14.02
N THR A 88 5.79 -5.21 -14.45
CA THR A 88 4.95 -6.19 -13.75
C THR A 88 5.74 -7.34 -13.16
N VAL A 89 7.09 -7.26 -13.12
CA VAL A 89 7.93 -8.32 -12.56
C VAL A 89 7.62 -8.52 -11.08
N ARG A 90 7.56 -9.75 -10.60
CA ARG A 90 7.40 -10.07 -9.18
C ARG A 90 8.76 -10.22 -8.52
N TRP A 91 8.81 -10.05 -7.21
CA TRP A 91 10.09 -10.13 -6.48
C TRP A 91 10.82 -11.46 -6.69
N HIS A 92 10.11 -12.59 -6.56
CA HIS A 92 10.71 -13.92 -6.76
C HIS A 92 11.35 -14.07 -8.15
N GLU A 93 10.76 -13.49 -9.20
CA GLU A 93 11.32 -13.50 -10.55
C GLU A 93 12.61 -12.65 -10.65
N VAL A 94 12.72 -11.57 -9.87
CA VAL A 94 13.93 -10.74 -9.80
C VAL A 94 15.09 -11.52 -9.19
N ILE A 95 14.83 -12.26 -8.11
CA ILE A 95 15.86 -13.05 -7.42
C ILE A 95 16.08 -14.44 -8.04
N GLY A 96 15.27 -14.82 -9.03
CA GLY A 96 15.38 -16.09 -9.75
C GLY A 96 14.86 -17.30 -8.96
N GLU A 97 13.98 -17.05 -7.99
CA GLU A 97 13.29 -18.08 -7.21
C GLU A 97 11.96 -18.49 -7.88
N ASP A 98 11.39 -19.60 -7.43
CA ASP A 98 10.09 -20.07 -7.92
C ASP A 98 8.91 -19.28 -7.32
N GLN A 99 7.70 -19.55 -7.81
CA GLN A 99 6.49 -18.87 -7.35
C GLN A 99 6.11 -19.26 -5.91
N ASP A 100 6.58 -20.41 -5.42
CA ASP A 100 6.37 -20.87 -4.05
C ASP A 100 7.43 -20.28 -3.09
N TYR A 101 8.21 -19.31 -3.55
CA TYR A 101 9.11 -18.50 -2.74
C TYR A 101 8.39 -17.98 -1.49
N PHE A 102 8.96 -18.29 -0.32
CA PHE A 102 8.53 -17.76 0.96
C PHE A 102 9.57 -16.73 1.42
N ASN A 103 9.12 -15.60 1.94
CA ASN A 103 9.96 -14.48 2.42
C ASN A 103 10.75 -14.87 3.67
N ARG A 104 11.70 -15.78 3.53
CA ARG A 104 12.59 -16.22 4.60
C ARG A 104 13.92 -15.49 4.50
N SER A 105 14.49 -15.19 5.66
CA SER A 105 15.76 -14.45 5.80
C SER A 105 16.99 -15.21 5.30
N ASP A 106 16.88 -16.50 4.96
CA ASP A 106 17.97 -17.30 4.39
C ASP A 106 18.10 -17.17 2.86
N HIS A 107 17.19 -16.47 2.18
CA HIS A 107 17.25 -16.24 0.72
C HIS A 107 18.04 -14.99 0.31
N GLY A 108 18.51 -14.18 1.26
CA GLY A 108 19.31 -12.98 0.97
C GLY A 108 20.59 -13.30 0.18
N MET A 109 21.12 -12.30 -0.52
CA MET A 109 22.41 -12.38 -1.20
C MET A 109 23.44 -11.54 -0.44
N PRO A 110 24.51 -12.15 0.11
CA PRO A 110 25.53 -11.43 0.88
C PRO A 110 26.04 -10.18 0.15
N GLU A 111 26.15 -9.08 0.89
CA GLU A 111 26.58 -7.75 0.39
C GLU A 111 25.62 -7.05 -0.59
N VAL A 112 24.49 -7.67 -0.95
CA VAL A 112 23.49 -7.11 -1.88
C VAL A 112 22.18 -6.80 -1.16
N TRP A 113 21.60 -7.79 -0.48
CA TRP A 113 20.37 -7.67 0.30
C TRP A 113 20.26 -8.82 1.30
N ASP A 114 19.71 -8.57 2.48
CA ASP A 114 19.53 -9.55 3.55
C ASP A 114 18.07 -9.68 4.02
N GLU A 115 17.23 -8.68 3.76
CA GLU A 115 15.81 -8.70 4.07
C GLU A 115 14.95 -8.46 2.84
N HIS A 116 13.88 -9.25 2.76
CA HIS A 116 12.87 -9.16 1.72
C HIS A 116 12.19 -7.77 1.73
N PRO A 117 11.76 -7.24 0.57
CA PRO A 117 10.92 -6.04 0.55
C PRO A 117 9.74 -6.13 1.52
N GLY A 118 9.42 -5.04 2.21
CA GLY A 118 8.28 -5.04 3.12
C GLY A 118 6.99 -5.43 2.38
N GLU A 119 6.39 -6.55 2.78
CA GLU A 119 5.00 -6.87 2.43
C GLU A 119 4.08 -6.02 3.28
N GLY A 120 3.08 -5.41 2.66
CA GLY A 120 2.24 -4.51 3.43
C GLY A 120 1.65 -3.35 2.64
N PRO A 121 0.99 -2.46 3.39
CA PRO A 121 0.68 -1.13 2.87
C PRO A 121 2.00 -0.39 2.57
N THR A 122 1.88 0.82 2.02
CA THR A 122 3.06 1.61 1.62
C THR A 122 4.07 1.76 2.76
N PRO A 123 5.34 1.35 2.57
CA PRO A 123 6.37 1.47 3.60
C PRO A 123 6.61 2.93 4.00
N PRO A 124 6.97 3.22 5.26
CA PRO A 124 7.07 4.60 5.76
C PRO A 124 8.04 5.49 4.98
N GLU A 125 9.16 4.96 4.51
CA GLU A 125 10.13 5.68 3.68
C GLU A 125 9.57 6.00 2.28
N VAL A 126 8.87 5.05 1.66
CA VAL A 126 8.19 5.26 0.37
C VAL A 126 7.07 6.30 0.53
N ALA A 127 6.27 6.17 1.59
CA ALA A 127 5.23 7.11 1.96
C ALA A 127 5.75 8.54 2.12
N ARG A 128 6.87 8.73 2.83
CA ARG A 128 7.50 10.05 3.01
C ARG A 128 7.96 10.68 1.70
N ALA A 129 8.44 9.88 0.74
CA ALA A 129 8.80 10.36 -0.59
C ALA A 129 7.56 10.67 -1.46
N LEU A 130 6.48 9.90 -1.32
CA LEU A 130 5.23 10.11 -2.07
C LEU A 130 4.48 11.38 -1.65
N ILE A 131 4.36 11.64 -0.33
CA ILE A 131 3.60 12.77 0.22
C ILE A 131 3.87 14.12 -0.47
N PRO A 132 5.13 14.60 -0.62
CA PRO A 132 5.39 15.89 -1.23
C PRO A 132 4.99 15.92 -2.71
N VAL A 133 5.13 14.82 -3.45
CA VAL A 133 4.71 14.73 -4.86
C VAL A 133 3.19 14.78 -4.94
N LEU A 134 2.50 13.90 -4.23
CA LEU A 134 1.03 13.83 -4.19
C LEU A 134 0.39 15.18 -3.77
N GLY A 135 1.00 15.86 -2.79
CA GLY A 135 0.54 17.17 -2.31
C GLY A 135 0.58 18.27 -3.37
N ARG A 136 1.50 18.21 -4.34
CA ARG A 136 1.56 19.17 -5.48
C ARG A 136 0.43 18.95 -6.49
N HIS A 137 -0.14 17.75 -6.52
CA HIS A 137 -1.15 17.33 -7.51
C HIS A 137 -2.57 17.26 -6.94
N THR A 138 -2.84 17.91 -5.81
CA THR A 138 -4.19 18.09 -5.28
C THR A 138 -4.37 19.50 -4.72
N ARG A 139 -5.62 19.98 -4.69
CA ARG A 139 -5.97 21.25 -4.03
C ARG A 139 -6.48 21.05 -2.60
N THR A 140 -6.64 19.80 -2.17
CA THR A 140 -7.28 19.44 -0.90
C THR A 140 -6.37 18.58 -0.03
N GLN A 141 -5.06 18.87 0.00
CA GLN A 141 -4.09 18.10 0.80
C GLN A 141 -4.36 18.11 2.32
N GLU A 142 -5.13 19.07 2.83
CA GLU A 142 -5.57 19.12 4.24
C GLU A 142 -6.85 18.31 4.50
N HIS A 143 -7.47 17.81 3.43
CA HIS A 143 -8.71 17.05 3.44
C HIS A 143 -8.53 15.79 2.60
N CYS A 144 -7.88 14.80 3.19
CA CYS A 144 -7.68 13.49 2.62
C CYS A 144 -8.45 12.43 3.42
N TRP A 145 -8.73 11.35 2.72
CA TRP A 145 -9.40 10.16 3.21
C TRP A 145 -8.47 8.98 3.06
N PHE A 146 -8.63 8.02 3.97
CA PHE A 146 -7.81 6.81 3.95
C PHE A 146 -8.65 5.58 4.25
N GLY A 147 -8.31 4.45 3.64
CA GLY A 147 -8.81 3.12 4.00
C GLY A 147 -7.74 2.40 4.80
N LEU A 148 -8.12 1.83 5.94
CA LEU A 148 -7.28 0.95 6.74
C LEU A 148 -7.97 -0.40 6.90
N TRP A 149 -7.30 -1.48 6.51
CA TRP A 149 -7.89 -2.79 6.57
C TRP A 149 -8.18 -3.19 8.01
N CYS A 150 -9.44 -3.55 8.31
CA CYS A 150 -9.83 -3.93 9.67
C CYS A 150 -9.22 -5.28 10.11
N GLY A 151 -8.60 -6.03 9.20
CA GLY A 151 -8.12 -7.39 9.40
C GLY A 151 -6.69 -7.53 9.96
N TYR A 152 -5.93 -6.43 10.11
CA TYR A 152 -4.58 -6.47 10.74
C TYR A 152 -4.58 -7.03 12.16
N GLY A 153 -5.75 -7.14 12.80
CA GLY A 153 -5.93 -7.99 13.98
C GLY A 153 -5.45 -7.37 15.29
N ARG A 154 -4.96 -6.13 15.27
CA ARG A 154 -4.55 -5.37 16.46
C ARG A 154 -5.71 -4.65 17.16
N TRP A 155 -6.60 -4.05 16.37
CA TRP A 155 -7.69 -3.21 16.87
C TRP A 155 -9.06 -3.89 16.64
N GLU A 156 -9.97 -3.75 17.60
CA GLU A 156 -11.36 -4.19 17.50
C GLU A 156 -12.20 -3.09 16.85
N PHE A 157 -12.35 -3.15 15.53
CA PHE A 157 -13.24 -2.27 14.76
C PHE A 157 -14.71 -2.73 14.77
N ASP A 158 -15.10 -3.63 15.66
CA ASP A 158 -16.48 -4.11 15.76
C ASP A 158 -17.45 -2.95 16.00
N GLY A 159 -18.47 -2.84 15.14
CA GLY A 159 -19.45 -1.76 15.19
C GLY A 159 -19.02 -0.43 14.55
N ILE A 160 -17.78 -0.34 14.06
CA ILE A 160 -17.34 0.76 13.18
C ILE A 160 -17.76 0.41 11.75
N PRO A 161 -18.42 1.33 11.02
CA PRO A 161 -18.82 1.07 9.64
C PRO A 161 -17.58 0.95 8.74
N THR A 162 -17.60 -0.04 7.84
CA THR A 162 -16.55 -0.28 6.85
C THR A 162 -17.09 -0.14 5.42
N PHE A 163 -16.18 0.07 4.47
CA PHE A 163 -16.47 -0.02 3.04
C PHE A 163 -15.64 -1.14 2.41
N ALA A 164 -16.21 -1.80 1.38
CA ALA A 164 -15.57 -2.95 0.76
C ALA A 164 -14.63 -2.53 -0.38
N THR A 165 -13.46 -3.16 -0.44
CA THR A 165 -12.56 -3.20 -1.59
C THR A 165 -12.38 -4.66 -2.00
N PRO A 166 -11.79 -4.98 -3.17
CA PRO A 166 -11.60 -6.37 -3.59
C PRO A 166 -10.80 -7.19 -2.56
N GLY A 167 -11.50 -8.00 -1.76
CA GLY A 167 -10.89 -8.91 -0.78
C GLY A 167 -10.61 -8.31 0.60
N ARG A 168 -11.00 -7.06 0.87
CA ARG A 168 -10.81 -6.38 2.16
C ARG A 168 -12.05 -5.57 2.56
N ASP A 169 -12.20 -5.39 3.87
CA ASP A 169 -13.13 -4.44 4.48
C ASP A 169 -12.31 -3.34 5.15
N GLU A 170 -12.52 -2.11 4.71
CA GLU A 170 -11.71 -0.96 5.07
C GLU A 170 -12.45 -0.07 6.07
N VAL A 171 -11.76 0.36 7.12
CA VAL A 171 -12.20 1.44 8.00
C VAL A 171 -11.84 2.76 7.35
N LEU A 172 -12.80 3.68 7.29
CA LEU A 172 -12.55 5.03 6.75
C LEU A 172 -11.89 5.92 7.80
N LEU A 173 -10.75 6.46 7.44
CA LEU A 173 -10.02 7.47 8.21
C LEU A 173 -10.02 8.81 7.46
N ALA A 174 -9.73 9.89 8.18
CA ALA A 174 -9.61 11.22 7.58
C ALA A 174 -8.53 12.07 8.27
N GLY A 175 -7.90 12.95 7.51
CA GLY A 175 -6.88 13.86 8.00
C GLY A 175 -6.19 14.61 6.88
N ALA A 176 -5.08 15.29 7.20
CA ALA A 176 -4.22 15.85 6.17
C ALA A 176 -3.36 14.75 5.55
N LEU A 177 -2.90 14.94 4.31
CA LEU A 177 -1.97 14.04 3.63
C LEU A 177 -0.70 13.80 4.46
N ALA A 178 -0.19 14.84 5.12
CA ALA A 178 0.99 14.75 5.98
C ALA A 178 0.79 13.87 7.23
N ASP A 179 -0.45 13.52 7.57
CA ASP A 179 -0.79 12.66 8.70
C ASP A 179 -0.76 11.18 8.34
N ALA A 180 -0.64 10.82 7.05
CA ALA A 180 -0.64 9.43 6.59
C ALA A 180 0.43 8.56 7.29
N VAL A 181 1.62 9.12 7.55
CA VAL A 181 2.74 8.43 8.21
C VAL A 181 2.71 8.51 9.73
N SER A 182 1.77 9.26 10.31
CA SER A 182 1.72 9.49 11.75
C SER A 182 1.50 8.25 12.62
N PRO A 183 0.84 7.15 12.18
CA PRO A 183 0.73 5.92 12.97
C PRO A 183 2.11 5.38 13.35
N THR A 184 2.99 5.19 12.36
CA THR A 184 4.37 4.68 12.55
C THR A 184 5.27 5.58 13.39
N ALA A 185 4.94 6.87 13.52
CA ALA A 185 5.68 7.80 14.38
C ALA A 185 5.30 7.67 15.86
N LEU A 186 4.11 7.15 16.15
CA LEU A 186 3.64 6.89 17.51
C LEU A 186 3.88 5.44 17.93
N ASP A 187 3.92 4.54 16.96
CA ASP A 187 4.09 3.11 17.16
C ASP A 187 4.75 2.47 15.94
N GLU A 188 5.97 1.95 16.10
CA GLU A 188 6.75 1.38 14.99
C GLU A 188 6.13 0.13 14.36
N PHE A 189 5.19 -0.53 15.06
CA PHE A 189 4.46 -1.71 14.59
C PHE A 189 3.07 -1.36 14.04
N ALA A 190 2.72 -0.08 13.94
CA ALA A 190 1.49 0.34 13.30
C ALA A 190 1.64 0.30 11.78
N GLU A 191 0.66 -0.29 11.11
CA GLU A 191 0.53 -0.25 9.66
C GLU A 191 0.20 1.17 9.18
N LEU A 192 0.61 1.50 7.96
CA LEU A 192 0.05 2.69 7.30
C LEU A 192 -1.31 2.34 6.66
N PRO A 193 -2.18 3.33 6.40
CA PRO A 193 -3.42 3.04 5.68
C PRO A 193 -3.12 2.40 4.31
N ASP A 194 -3.98 1.49 3.85
CA ASP A 194 -3.87 0.81 2.57
C ASP A 194 -4.22 1.74 1.40
N LEU A 195 -5.28 2.54 1.55
CA LEU A 195 -5.82 3.41 0.50
C LEU A 195 -5.78 4.87 0.88
N TRP A 196 -5.32 5.74 -0.01
CA TRP A 196 -5.23 7.19 0.27
C TRP A 196 -5.80 7.96 -0.90
N TRP A 197 -6.68 8.94 -0.66
CA TRP A 197 -7.16 9.84 -1.70
C TRP A 197 -7.55 11.23 -1.15
N PRO A 198 -7.35 12.31 -1.92
CA PRO A 198 -7.80 13.63 -1.52
C PRO A 198 -9.30 13.80 -1.79
N GLU A 199 -9.94 14.75 -1.09
CA GLU A 199 -11.34 15.15 -1.30
C GLU A 199 -11.66 15.44 -2.78
N ASP A 200 -10.74 16.09 -3.50
CA ASP A 200 -10.91 16.40 -4.93
C ASP A 200 -10.68 15.22 -5.88
N ARG A 201 -10.33 14.04 -5.35
CA ARG A 201 -10.11 12.78 -6.08
C ARG A 201 -9.11 12.91 -7.24
N ALA A 202 -8.13 13.81 -7.11
CA ALA A 202 -7.13 14.03 -8.13
C ALA A 202 -6.20 12.82 -8.36
N TRP A 203 -6.03 11.98 -7.34
CA TRP A 203 -5.22 10.77 -7.37
C TRP A 203 -5.72 9.76 -6.32
N ILE A 204 -5.19 8.54 -6.38
CA ILE A 204 -5.34 7.52 -5.34
C ILE A 204 -4.03 6.75 -5.16
N VAL A 205 -3.72 6.38 -3.94
CA VAL A 205 -2.68 5.42 -3.58
C VAL A 205 -3.35 4.14 -3.09
N GLY A 206 -2.85 2.98 -3.49
CA GLY A 206 -3.25 1.69 -2.97
C GLY A 206 -2.07 0.77 -2.73
N GLY A 207 -1.88 0.38 -1.47
CA GLY A 207 -1.12 -0.80 -1.06
C GLY A 207 -2.04 -1.97 -0.72
N ASP A 208 -1.47 -3.11 -0.39
CA ASP A 208 -2.21 -4.25 0.17
C ASP A 208 -1.24 -5.11 0.98
N VAL A 209 -1.73 -5.70 2.08
CA VAL A 209 -0.94 -6.55 2.98
C VAL A 209 -0.14 -7.66 2.28
N ASP A 210 -0.62 -8.18 1.15
CA ASP A 210 0.02 -9.27 0.41
C ASP A 210 1.03 -8.78 -0.66
N LEU A 211 1.31 -7.48 -0.74
CA LEU A 211 2.09 -6.87 -1.83
C LEU A 211 3.39 -6.22 -1.35
N VAL A 212 4.41 -6.33 -2.19
CA VAL A 212 5.70 -5.63 -2.07
C VAL A 212 5.75 -4.38 -2.96
N SER A 213 4.59 -3.81 -3.26
CA SER A 213 4.46 -2.67 -4.16
C SER A 213 3.24 -1.84 -3.83
N THR A 214 3.39 -0.53 -4.00
CA THR A 214 2.34 0.47 -3.87
C THR A 214 1.94 0.96 -5.26
N TYR A 215 0.65 1.11 -5.52
CA TYR A 215 0.12 1.56 -6.80
C TYR A 215 -0.47 2.96 -6.66
N VAL A 216 -0.21 3.81 -7.66
CA VAL A 216 -0.74 5.18 -7.71
C VAL A 216 -1.49 5.39 -9.01
N GLY A 217 -2.75 5.79 -8.92
CA GLY A 217 -3.57 6.24 -10.06
C GLY A 217 -3.70 7.76 -10.04
N GLY A 218 -3.56 8.42 -11.20
CA GLY A 218 -3.66 9.88 -11.25
C GLY A 218 -3.63 10.48 -12.64
N SER A 219 -3.26 11.76 -12.70
CA SER A 219 -3.01 12.48 -13.95
C SER A 219 -1.68 12.05 -14.61
N PRO A 220 -1.53 12.25 -15.93
CA PRO A 220 -0.25 12.05 -16.62
C PRO A 220 0.91 12.84 -16.00
N GLU A 221 0.64 14.05 -15.53
CA GLU A 221 1.64 14.92 -14.91
C GLU A 221 2.14 14.35 -13.58
N LEU A 222 1.22 13.88 -12.73
CA LEU A 222 1.58 13.22 -11.46
C LEU A 222 2.41 11.97 -11.71
N ILE A 223 1.95 11.09 -12.60
CA ILE A 223 2.64 9.82 -12.87
C ILE A 223 4.01 10.08 -13.51
N ALA A 224 4.16 11.04 -14.41
CA ALA A 224 5.45 11.40 -14.99
C ALA A 224 6.45 11.90 -13.93
N GLU A 225 5.97 12.66 -12.95
CA GLU A 225 6.78 13.14 -11.83
C GLU A 225 7.25 11.98 -10.95
N LEU A 226 6.36 11.06 -10.57
CA LEU A 226 6.70 9.86 -9.81
C LEU A 226 7.72 8.97 -10.54
N LEU A 227 7.56 8.80 -11.85
CA LEU A 227 8.49 8.01 -12.68
C LEU A 227 9.88 8.63 -12.80
N SER A 228 9.99 9.93 -12.58
CA SER A 228 11.24 10.69 -12.68
C SER A 228 11.90 10.94 -11.32
N ASP A 229 11.23 10.58 -10.21
CA ASP A 229 11.71 10.82 -8.86
C ASP A 229 12.84 9.84 -8.48
N PRO A 230 14.06 10.33 -8.19
CA PRO A 230 15.20 9.49 -7.83
C PRO A 230 15.15 8.94 -6.40
N GLU A 231 14.17 9.31 -5.57
CA GLU A 231 13.92 8.70 -4.27
C GLU A 231 12.99 7.48 -4.39
N LEU A 232 12.22 7.39 -5.48
CA LEU A 232 11.30 6.28 -5.74
C LEU A 232 11.88 5.30 -6.77
N GLU A 233 11.49 4.02 -6.70
CA GLU A 233 11.68 3.09 -7.80
C GLU A 233 10.33 2.80 -8.45
N ALA A 234 9.97 3.63 -9.41
CA ALA A 234 8.65 3.62 -10.03
C ALA A 234 8.67 3.00 -11.44
N ARG A 235 7.57 2.35 -11.81
CA ARG A 235 7.33 1.76 -13.14
C ARG A 235 5.93 2.10 -13.66
N PRO A 236 5.78 2.40 -14.96
CA PRO A 236 4.47 2.66 -15.53
C PRO A 236 3.69 1.35 -15.66
N VAL A 237 2.43 1.33 -15.22
CA VAL A 237 1.56 0.15 -15.32
C VAL A 237 0.18 0.54 -15.85
N GLY A 238 -0.52 -0.43 -16.42
CA GLY A 238 -1.90 -0.31 -16.85
C GLY A 238 -2.87 -0.71 -15.74
N ALA A 239 -4.08 -0.16 -15.79
CA ALA A 239 -5.16 -0.47 -14.84
C ALA A 239 -5.51 -1.97 -14.76
N GLY A 240 -5.38 -2.69 -15.88
CA GLY A 240 -5.66 -4.13 -15.96
C GLY A 240 -4.42 -5.03 -15.77
N ASP A 241 -3.25 -4.44 -15.51
CA ASP A 241 -2.05 -5.24 -15.27
C ASP A 241 -2.15 -6.00 -13.94
N PRO A 242 -1.51 -7.18 -13.82
CA PRO A 242 -1.47 -7.91 -12.57
C PRO A 242 -0.66 -7.16 -11.52
N VAL A 243 -1.04 -7.31 -10.25
CA VAL A 243 -0.22 -6.84 -9.12
C VAL A 243 0.78 -7.90 -8.64
N GLY A 244 1.78 -7.45 -7.89
CA GLY A 244 2.78 -8.27 -7.21
C GLY A 244 4.01 -7.48 -6.81
#